data_AF-A0AAD6IS57-F1
#
_entry.id   AF-A0AAD6IS57-F1
#
_cell.length_a   1.000
_cell.length_b   1.000
_cell.length_c   1.000
_cell.angle_alpha   90.00
_cell.angle_beta   90.00
_cell.angle_gamma   90.00
#
_symmetry.space_group_name_H-M   'P 1'
#
loop_
_entity.id
_entity.type
_entity.pdbx_description
1 polymer ?
#
loop_
_entity_poly.entity_id
_entity_poly.type
_entity_poly.pdbx_seq_one_letter_code
_entity_poly.pdbx_strand_id
1 'polypeptide(L)'
;MAGNLLLALLLWSSTLLGLSAAWASPKIDEYRTHDCSGEMMWTHWPSIGDCIELDYFTNSTYINTGSGFFAGVPVAYSRSGCTSDQRIGKIPGMNNTGVCLDINTMFPLPYGGRVRSIRLD
;
A
#
# COMPACT_ATOMS: atom_id res chain seq x y z
N MET A 1 5.79 49.23 30.94
CA MET A 1 5.32 47.86 31.27
C MET A 1 4.42 47.39 30.13
N ALA A 2 5.02 46.90 29.03
CA ALA A 2 4.29 46.50 27.82
C ALA A 2 5.09 45.41 27.10
N GLY A 3 5.42 44.33 27.82
CA GLY A 3 6.39 43.33 27.35
C GLY A 3 5.91 41.88 27.36
N ASN A 4 4.63 41.61 27.67
CA ASN A 4 4.17 40.23 27.91
C ASN A 4 2.96 39.78 27.08
N LEU A 5 2.52 40.54 26.09
CA LEU A 5 1.36 40.18 25.26
C LEU A 5 1.71 39.60 23.88
N LEU A 6 2.96 39.71 23.44
CA LEU A 6 3.40 39.22 22.11
C LEU A 6 3.86 37.75 22.11
N LEU A 7 4.24 37.19 23.27
CA LEU A 7 4.70 35.79 23.34
C LEU A 7 3.54 34.79 23.35
N ALA A 8 2.35 35.19 23.81
CA ALA A 8 1.19 34.30 23.90
C ALA A 8 0.51 34.07 22.54
N LEU A 9 0.58 35.02 21.60
CA LEU A 9 -0.03 34.89 20.26
C LEU A 9 0.81 34.08 19.27
N LEU A 10 2.12 33.91 19.50
CA LEU A 10 3.00 33.11 18.63
C LEU A 10 3.00 31.61 18.99
N LEU A 11 2.49 31.26 20.17
CA LEU A 11 2.38 29.87 20.64
C LEU A 11 1.07 29.18 20.23
N TRP A 12 0.10 29.92 19.67
CA TRP A 12 -1.17 29.36 19.21
C TRP A 12 -1.20 29.04 17.72
N SER A 13 -0.27 29.59 16.94
CA SER A 13 -0.20 29.40 15.49
C SER A 13 0.72 28.24 15.07
N SER A 14 1.47 27.64 15.99
CA SER A 14 2.41 26.55 15.69
C SER A 14 1.83 25.14 15.88
N THR A 15 0.61 25.00 16.43
CA THR A 15 -0.06 23.70 16.60
C THR A 15 -1.03 23.34 15.47
N LEU A 16 -1.22 24.23 14.48
CA LEU A 16 -2.12 24.00 13.34
C LEU A 16 -1.43 23.51 12.05
N LEU A 17 -0.15 23.12 12.11
CA LEU A 17 0.55 22.48 10.99
C LEU A 17 0.57 20.94 11.06
N GLY A 18 -0.17 20.34 12.00
CA GLY A 18 -0.18 18.88 12.20
C GLY A 18 -1.23 18.08 11.42
N LEU A 19 -2.08 18.72 10.60
CA LEU A 19 -3.27 18.07 10.05
C LEU A 19 -3.53 18.44 8.58
N SER A 20 -2.61 18.14 7.67
CA SER A 20 -2.97 18.06 6.24
C SER A 20 -1.94 17.36 5.34
N ALA A 21 -1.38 16.21 5.72
CA ALA A 21 -0.87 15.29 4.70
C ALA A 21 -0.72 13.81 5.09
N ALA A 22 -1.73 13.20 5.68
CA ALA A 22 -1.96 11.77 5.42
C ALA A 22 -2.62 11.61 4.03
N TRP A 23 -2.03 12.21 2.98
CA TRP A 23 -2.31 11.82 1.60
C TRP A 23 -1.47 10.57 1.38
N ALA A 24 -1.98 9.46 1.91
CA ALA A 24 -1.22 8.25 2.20
C ALA A 24 -0.47 7.76 0.96
N SER A 25 0.86 7.68 1.03
CA SER A 25 1.65 7.03 -0.01
C SER A 25 1.17 5.60 -0.23
N PRO A 26 1.32 5.05 -1.44
CA PRO A 26 1.02 3.65 -1.67
C PRO A 26 1.78 2.78 -0.68
N LYS A 27 1.09 1.78 -0.16
CA LYS A 27 1.59 0.85 0.85
C LYS A 27 1.12 -0.56 0.53
N ILE A 28 2.03 -1.51 0.69
CA ILE A 28 1.72 -2.95 0.64
C ILE A 28 2.25 -3.58 1.92
N ASP A 29 1.37 -4.11 2.75
CA ASP A 29 1.72 -4.84 3.96
C ASP A 29 1.59 -6.35 3.71
N GLU A 30 2.53 -7.14 4.21
CA GLU A 30 2.55 -8.60 4.07
C GLU A 30 2.21 -9.32 5.37
N TYR A 31 1.40 -10.37 5.27
CA TYR A 31 0.92 -11.16 6.41
C TYR A 31 1.06 -12.67 6.17
N ARG A 32 1.32 -13.43 7.24
CA ARG A 32 1.33 -14.91 7.20
C ARG A 32 -0.06 -15.52 7.14
N THR A 33 -1.08 -14.78 7.55
CA THR A 33 -2.48 -15.18 7.50
C THR A 33 -3.05 -14.96 6.10
N HIS A 34 -4.22 -15.53 5.81
CA HIS A 34 -4.89 -15.38 4.50
C HIS A 34 -5.81 -14.16 4.42
N ASP A 35 -6.04 -13.47 5.53
CA ASP A 35 -7.06 -12.43 5.70
C ASP A 35 -6.49 -11.12 6.27
N CYS A 36 -5.16 -10.92 6.17
CA CYS A 36 -4.42 -9.77 6.68
C CYS A 36 -4.64 -9.52 8.18
N SER A 37 -4.98 -10.57 8.94
CA SER A 37 -5.07 -10.53 10.38
C SER A 37 -3.74 -10.86 11.05
N GLY A 38 -3.59 -10.47 12.32
CA GLY A 38 -2.41 -10.79 13.12
C GLY A 38 -1.22 -9.85 12.86
N GLU A 39 -0.02 -10.34 13.16
CA GLU A 39 1.21 -9.54 13.04
C GLU A 39 1.62 -9.39 11.57
N MET A 40 1.79 -8.14 11.17
CA MET A 40 2.35 -7.75 9.89
C MET A 40 3.84 -8.08 9.84
N MET A 41 4.28 -8.74 8.76
CA MET A 41 5.67 -9.13 8.58
C MET A 41 6.52 -8.00 8.00
N TRP A 42 6.03 -7.42 6.89
CA TRP A 42 6.76 -6.44 6.09
C TRP A 42 5.81 -5.36 5.63
N THR A 43 6.34 -4.14 5.50
CA THR A 43 5.67 -3.01 4.87
C THR A 43 6.53 -2.48 3.75
N HIS A 44 5.94 -2.35 2.58
CA HIS A 44 6.52 -1.71 1.42
C HIS A 44 5.88 -0.35 1.18
N TRP A 45 6.67 0.61 0.72
CA TRP A 45 6.22 1.96 0.37
C TRP A 45 6.53 2.26 -1.11
N PRO A 46 5.93 1.52 -2.05
CA PRO A 46 6.25 1.63 -3.47
C PRO A 46 5.85 2.97 -4.08
N SER A 47 6.59 3.37 -5.11
CA SER A 47 6.21 4.38 -6.09
C SER A 47 5.58 3.75 -7.32
N ILE A 48 4.99 4.58 -8.19
CA ILE A 48 4.49 4.12 -9.50
C ILE A 48 5.66 3.58 -10.31
N GLY A 49 5.48 2.41 -10.90
CA GLY A 49 6.48 1.68 -11.68
C GLY A 49 7.29 0.67 -10.87
N ASP A 50 7.28 0.77 -9.53
CA ASP A 50 8.05 -0.15 -8.68
C ASP A 50 7.46 -1.55 -8.72
N CYS A 51 8.36 -2.54 -8.80
CA CYS A 51 8.02 -3.95 -8.63
C CYS A 51 8.35 -4.38 -7.20
N ILE A 52 7.35 -4.87 -6.49
CA ILE A 52 7.47 -5.37 -5.13
C ILE A 52 7.47 -6.90 -5.18
N GLU A 53 8.55 -7.49 -4.68
CA GLU A 53 8.66 -8.92 -4.43
C GLU A 53 7.95 -9.29 -3.13
N LEU A 54 7.16 -10.35 -3.16
CA LEU A 54 6.51 -10.88 -1.96
C LEU A 54 7.37 -11.98 -1.33
N ASP A 55 7.42 -11.99 -0.01
CA ASP A 55 8.16 -12.99 0.75
C ASP A 55 7.54 -14.39 0.58
N TYR A 56 8.40 -15.42 0.68
CA TYR A 56 7.99 -16.81 0.54
C TYR A 56 6.94 -17.25 1.57
N PHE A 57 6.89 -16.64 2.74
CA PHE A 57 5.95 -16.98 3.81
C PHE A 57 4.66 -16.15 3.80
N THR A 58 4.54 -15.16 2.91
CA THR A 58 3.36 -14.29 2.82
C THR A 58 2.17 -15.03 2.23
N ASN A 59 1.01 -14.95 2.87
CA ASN A 59 -0.24 -15.55 2.38
C ASN A 59 -1.31 -14.50 2.05
N SER A 60 -1.19 -13.29 2.60
CA SER A 60 -2.03 -12.19 2.17
C SER A 60 -1.27 -10.87 2.17
N THR A 61 -1.78 -9.93 1.38
CA THR A 61 -1.29 -8.56 1.35
C THR A 61 -2.42 -7.58 1.56
N TYR A 62 -2.19 -6.58 2.42
CA TYR A 62 -3.06 -5.41 2.49
C TYR A 62 -2.47 -4.31 1.65
N ILE A 63 -3.20 -3.89 0.61
CA ILE A 63 -2.74 -2.89 -0.35
C ILE A 63 -3.57 -1.63 -0.17
N ASN A 64 -2.90 -0.50 0.03
CA ASN A 64 -3.51 0.82 0.02
C ASN A 64 -2.79 1.67 -1.03
N THR A 65 -3.52 2.20 -2.00
CA THR A 65 -2.96 3.05 -3.07
C THR A 65 -2.93 4.54 -2.74
N GLY A 66 -3.46 4.93 -1.57
CA GLY A 66 -3.57 6.33 -1.17
C GLY A 66 -4.83 7.04 -1.64
N SER A 67 -5.04 8.27 -1.14
CA SER A 67 -6.21 9.10 -1.42
C SER A 67 -6.18 9.83 -2.78
N GLY A 68 -5.19 9.55 -3.62
CA GLY A 68 -5.09 10.06 -4.99
C GLY A 68 -5.22 8.92 -5.98
N PHE A 69 -6.37 8.80 -6.63
CA PHE A 69 -6.75 7.77 -7.60
C PHE A 69 -5.95 7.86 -8.94
N PHE A 70 -4.64 8.09 -8.86
CA PHE A 70 -3.71 8.28 -9.99
C PHE A 70 -2.41 7.48 -9.84
N ALA A 71 -2.18 6.78 -8.72
CA ALA A 71 -1.07 5.81 -8.60
C ALA A 71 -1.30 4.51 -9.40
N GLY A 72 -2.44 4.47 -10.09
CA GLY A 72 -2.92 3.42 -10.97
C GLY A 72 -3.11 2.08 -10.26
N VAL A 73 -3.53 1.07 -11.03
CA VAL A 73 -4.13 -0.14 -10.47
C VAL A 73 -3.06 -1.21 -10.35
N PRO A 74 -2.64 -1.61 -9.12
CA PRO A 74 -1.63 -2.64 -8.99
C PRO A 74 -1.91 -3.88 -9.81
N VAL A 75 -0.85 -4.39 -10.39
CA VAL A 75 -0.83 -5.54 -11.28
C VAL A 75 -0.11 -6.67 -10.58
N ALA A 76 -0.76 -7.82 -10.53
CA ALA A 76 -0.23 -9.03 -9.92
C ALA A 76 0.49 -9.90 -10.96
N TYR A 77 1.58 -10.54 -10.51
CA TYR A 77 2.42 -11.42 -11.32
C TYR A 77 2.66 -12.74 -10.59
N SER A 78 2.74 -13.85 -11.35
CA SER A 78 2.91 -15.22 -10.81
C SER A 78 4.37 -15.57 -10.52
N ARG A 79 5.30 -14.70 -10.91
CA ARG A 79 6.74 -14.82 -10.67
C ARG A 79 7.30 -13.54 -10.08
N SER A 80 8.54 -13.64 -9.60
CA SER A 80 9.33 -12.48 -9.25
C SER A 80 9.66 -11.64 -10.50
N GLY A 81 9.89 -10.35 -10.27
CA GLY A 81 10.43 -9.39 -11.24
C GLY A 81 9.39 -8.64 -12.07
N CYS A 82 8.09 -8.81 -11.79
CA CYS A 82 7.00 -8.16 -12.52
C CYS A 82 7.13 -8.26 -14.05
N THR A 83 7.56 -9.41 -14.56
CA THR A 83 7.79 -9.64 -15.99
C THR A 83 6.46 -9.77 -16.74
N SER A 84 6.34 -9.12 -17.89
CA SER A 84 5.05 -8.97 -18.61
C SER A 84 4.43 -10.29 -19.07
N ASP A 85 5.24 -11.32 -19.31
CA ASP A 85 4.84 -12.67 -19.71
C ASP A 85 4.17 -13.47 -18.58
N GLN A 86 4.32 -13.03 -17.32
CA GLN A 86 3.78 -13.66 -16.12
C GLN A 86 2.72 -12.80 -15.44
N ARG A 87 2.19 -11.81 -16.15
CA ARG A 87 1.11 -10.95 -15.67
C ARG A 87 -0.16 -11.77 -15.50
N ILE A 88 -0.65 -11.83 -14.27
CA ILE A 88 -1.89 -12.54 -13.91
C ILE A 88 -3.10 -11.64 -14.19
N GLY A 89 -3.03 -10.39 -13.72
CA GLY A 89 -4.17 -9.49 -13.83
C GLY A 89 -4.00 -8.20 -13.02
N LYS A 90 -4.95 -7.29 -13.21
CA LYS A 90 -5.11 -6.11 -12.35
C LYS A 90 -5.85 -6.51 -11.09
N ILE A 91 -5.46 -5.96 -9.95
CA ILE A 91 -6.15 -6.14 -8.67
C ILE A 91 -7.43 -5.27 -8.71
N PRO A 92 -8.63 -5.86 -8.74
CA PRO A 92 -9.87 -5.08 -8.85
C PRO A 92 -10.28 -4.49 -7.49
N GLY A 93 -11.14 -3.47 -7.52
CA GLY A 93 -11.88 -3.03 -6.33
C GLY A 93 -11.08 -2.22 -5.31
N MET A 94 -9.88 -1.74 -5.65
CA MET A 94 -9.15 -0.83 -4.77
C MET A 94 -9.81 0.55 -4.75
N ASN A 95 -10.22 0.93 -3.55
CA ASN A 95 -10.62 2.29 -3.20
C ASN A 95 -9.52 2.92 -2.33
N ASN A 96 -9.73 4.18 -1.92
CA ASN A 96 -8.80 4.91 -1.05
C ASN A 96 -8.66 4.31 0.37
N THR A 97 -9.41 3.25 0.71
CA THR A 97 -9.37 2.59 2.02
C THR A 97 -8.57 1.30 2.02
N GLY A 98 -7.96 0.94 0.89
CA GLY A 98 -7.19 -0.29 0.73
C GLY A 98 -8.02 -1.57 0.74
N VAL A 99 -7.37 -2.69 0.42
CA VAL A 99 -8.00 -4.01 0.32
C VAL A 99 -7.04 -5.09 0.82
N CYS A 100 -7.57 -6.08 1.54
CA CYS A 100 -6.82 -7.30 1.85
C CYS A 100 -7.02 -8.34 0.75
N LEU A 101 -5.94 -9.00 0.36
CA LEU A 101 -5.91 -9.98 -0.73
C LEU A 101 -5.24 -11.26 -0.27
N ASP A 102 -5.94 -12.39 -0.35
CA ASP A 102 -5.29 -13.71 -0.24
C ASP A 102 -4.54 -14.00 -1.54
N ILE A 103 -3.22 -13.91 -1.48
CA ILE A 103 -2.38 -14.02 -2.68
C ILE A 103 -2.37 -15.43 -3.26
N ASN A 104 -2.87 -16.43 -2.53
CA ASN A 104 -2.92 -17.81 -2.99
C ASN A 104 -4.18 -18.12 -3.81
N THR A 105 -5.28 -17.40 -3.56
CA THR A 105 -6.61 -17.76 -4.09
C THR A 105 -7.26 -16.65 -4.90
N MET A 106 -6.76 -15.41 -4.81
CA MET A 106 -7.33 -14.25 -5.51
C MET A 106 -7.47 -14.45 -7.02
N PHE A 107 -6.52 -15.14 -7.66
CA PHE A 107 -6.56 -15.45 -9.08
C PHE A 107 -6.66 -16.96 -9.30
N PRO A 108 -7.64 -17.44 -10.10
CA PRO A 108 -7.80 -18.87 -10.36
C PRO A 108 -6.54 -19.47 -10.99
N LEU A 109 -6.25 -20.74 -10.67
CA LEU A 109 -5.10 -21.50 -11.19
C LEU A 109 -4.80 -21.37 -12.69
N PRO A 110 -5.78 -21.35 -13.64
CA PRO A 110 -5.47 -21.15 -15.06
C PRO A 110 -4.84 -19.80 -15.39
N TYR A 111 -4.88 -18.82 -14.49
CA TYR A 111 -4.38 -17.46 -14.70
C TYR A 111 -3.06 -17.14 -13.98
N GLY A 112 -2.49 -18.07 -13.19
CA GLY A 112 -1.13 -17.91 -12.69
C GLY A 112 -0.83 -18.36 -11.26
N GLY A 113 -1.81 -18.90 -10.52
CA GLY A 113 -1.56 -19.36 -9.15
C GLY A 113 -1.14 -18.24 -8.19
N ARG A 114 -0.38 -18.59 -7.15
CA ARG A 114 0.01 -17.67 -6.07
C ARG A 114 0.75 -16.43 -6.61
N VAL A 115 0.32 -15.23 -6.21
CA VAL A 115 1.01 -13.97 -6.55
C VAL A 115 2.40 -13.97 -5.91
N ARG A 116 3.41 -13.56 -6.67
CA ARG A 116 4.82 -13.50 -6.23
C ARG A 116 5.41 -12.10 -6.30
N SER A 117 4.91 -11.27 -7.21
CA SER A 117 5.27 -9.85 -7.24
C SER A 117 4.09 -8.98 -7.67
N ILE A 118 4.13 -7.72 -7.24
CA ILE A 118 3.09 -6.71 -7.50
C ILE A 118 3.77 -5.46 -8.02
N ARG A 119 3.25 -4.92 -9.13
CA ARG A 119 3.68 -3.63 -9.67
C ARG A 119 2.59 -2.58 -9.50
N LEU A 120 2.96 -1.37 -9.10
CA LEU A 120 2.07 -0.22 -9.25
C LEU A 120 2.21 0.32 -10.66
N ASP A 121 1.15 0.25 -11.47
CA ASP A 121 1.08 0.77 -12.84
C ASP A 121 0.20 2.02 -12.89
#